data_AF-A0AAP2S530-F1
#
_entry.id   AF-A0AAP2S530-F1
#
_cell.length_a   1.000
_cell.length_b   1.000
_cell.length_c   1.000
_cell.angle_alpha   90.00
_cell.angle_beta   90.00
_cell.angle_gamma   90.00
#
_symmetry.space_group_name_H-M   'P 1'
#
loop_
_entity.id
_entity.type
_entity.pdbx_description
1 polymer ?
#
loop_
_entity_poly.entity_id
_entity_poly.type
_entity_poly.pdbx_seq_one_letter_code
_entity_poly.pdbx_strand_id
1 'polypeptide(L)' 'MEFIDKIREGYAAFGAYQTWYRVTGDLSTGRTPLVIIHGGPGCTHDYVDAFKDVAASGHAVIHYD' A
#
# COMPACT_ATOMS: atom_id res chain seq x y z
N MET A 1 7.01 18.69 -0.40
CA MET A 1 6.75 18.22 -1.77
C MET A 1 7.88 17.27 -2.23
N GLU A 2 8.36 16.40 -1.33
CA GLU A 2 9.41 15.39 -1.56
C GLU A 2 9.04 14.02 -0.94
N PHE A 3 7.92 13.95 -0.19
CA PHE A 3 7.52 12.75 0.55
C PHE A 3 6.55 11.82 -0.21
N ILE A 4 6.00 12.27 -1.34
CA ILE A 4 4.97 11.53 -2.10
C ILE A 4 5.58 10.57 -3.15
N ASP A 5 6.86 10.70 -3.48
CA ASP A 5 7.46 9.98 -4.62
C ASP A 5 8.05 8.60 -4.29
N LYS A 6 8.04 8.16 -3.03
CA LYS A 6 8.48 6.79 -2.70
C LYS A 6 7.33 5.82 -2.94
N ILE A 7 7.36 5.15 -4.09
CA ILE A 7 6.54 3.98 -4.38
C ILE A 7 7.44 2.74 -4.44
N ARG A 8 7.07 1.70 -3.70
CA ARG A 8 7.72 0.39 -3.75
C ARG A 8 6.69 -0.71 -3.91
N GLU A 9 6.86 -1.53 -4.94
CA GLU A 9 6.04 -2.72 -5.17
C GLU A 9 6.83 -3.98 -4.89
N GLY A 10 6.13 -5.08 -4.63
CA GLY A 10 6.75 -6.37 -4.45
C GLY A 10 5.74 -7.49 -4.20
N TYR A 11 6.28 -8.66 -3.91
CA TYR A 11 5.49 -9.83 -3.55
C TYR A 11 5.91 -10.32 -2.16
N ALA A 12 4.94 -10.62 -1.32
CA ALA A 12 5.13 -11.30 -0.05
C ALA A 12 4.73 -12.77 -0.19
N ALA A 13 5.47 -13.67 0.47
CA ALA A 13 5.14 -15.08 0.46
C ALA A 13 3.87 -15.35 1.30
N PHE A 14 2.97 -16.17 0.76
CA PHE A 14 1.77 -16.66 1.45
C PHE A 14 1.64 -18.17 1.26
N GLY A 15 2.33 -18.94 2.12
CA GLY A 15 2.41 -20.39 1.98
C GLY A 15 3.05 -20.80 0.66
N ALA A 16 2.32 -21.53 -0.19
CA ALA A 16 2.75 -21.90 -1.54
C ALA A 16 2.47 -20.80 -2.60
N TYR A 17 1.87 -19.69 -2.21
CA TYR A 17 1.45 -18.60 -3.09
C TYR A 17 2.20 -17.30 -2.78
N GLN A 18 1.86 -16.24 -3.50
CA GLN A 18 2.37 -14.89 -3.31
C GLN A 18 1.24 -13.87 -3.32
N THR A 19 1.40 -12.82 -2.53
CA THR A 19 0.50 -11.66 -2.45
C THR A 19 1.24 -10.45 -2.98
N TRP A 20 0.68 -9.79 -3.98
CA TRP A 20 1.25 -8.54 -4.49
C TRP A 20 0.96 -7.41 -3.50
N TYR A 21 1.89 -6.47 -3.37
CA TYR A 21 1.65 -5.26 -2.59
C TYR A 21 2.35 -4.05 -3.19
N ARG A 22 1.83 -2.86 -2.86
CA ARG A 22 2.45 -1.56 -3.10
C ARG A 22 2.47 -0.74 -1.82
N VAL A 23 3.61 -0.16 -1.52
CA VAL A 23 3.79 0.85 -0.48
C VAL A 23 3.91 2.22 -1.14
N THR A 24 3.08 3.17 -0.71
CA THR A 24 3.18 4.59 -1.07
C THR A 24 3.59 5.39 0.16
N GLY A 25 4.66 6.17 0.07
CA GLY A 25 5.28 6.90 1.18
C GLY A 25 6.45 6.14 1.80
N ASP A 26 6.84 6.53 3.03
CA ASP A 26 8.06 6.06 3.67
C ASP A 26 7.80 5.36 5.01
N LEU A 27 8.08 4.05 5.05
CA LEU A 27 7.96 3.21 6.25
C LEU A 27 9.00 3.55 7.33
N SER A 28 10.09 4.25 7.01
CA SER A 28 11.11 4.63 8.00
C SER A 28 10.77 5.89 8.79
N THR A 29 9.60 6.50 8.57
CA THR A 29 9.15 7.73 9.25
C THR A 29 8.78 7.52 10.72
N GLY A 30 8.57 6.28 11.16
CA GLY A 30 8.08 5.95 12.51
C GLY A 30 6.58 6.18 12.72
N ARG A 31 5.85 6.66 11.69
CA ARG A 31 4.39 6.77 11.72
C ARG A 31 3.74 5.42 11.44
N THR A 32 2.59 5.16 12.08
CA THR A 32 1.83 3.92 11.87
C THR A 32 1.34 3.82 10.42
N PRO A 33 1.68 2.77 9.66
CA PRO A 33 1.19 2.60 8.30
C PRO A 33 -0.31 2.31 8.23
N LEU A 34 -0.94 2.71 7.12
CA LEU A 34 -2.32 2.39 6.79
C LEU A 34 -2.36 1.24 5.78
N VAL A 35 -3.01 0.13 6.12
CA VAL A 35 -3.23 -1.02 5.23
C VAL A 35 -4.65 -0.95 4.67
N ILE A 36 -4.78 -1.02 3.34
CA ILE A 36 -6.06 -0.94 2.64
C ILE A 36 -6.52 -2.35 2.28
N ILE A 37 -7.71 -2.72 2.75
CA ILE A 37 -8.37 -3.99 2.43
C ILE A 37 -9.44 -3.70 1.39
N HIS A 38 -9.27 -4.24 0.18
CA HIS A 38 -10.29 -4.14 -0.86
C HIS A 38 -11.43 -5.15 -0.63
N GLY A 39 -12.58 -4.89 -1.25
CA GLY A 39 -13.80 -5.71 -1.20
C GLY A 39 -13.91 -6.68 -2.38
N GLY A 40 -15.14 -7.11 -2.69
CA GLY A 40 -15.43 -8.16 -3.69
C GLY A 40 -16.18 -9.32 -3.04
N PRO A 41 -15.59 -10.52 -2.88
CA PRO A 41 -14.18 -10.90 -3.04
C PRO A 41 -13.69 -11.04 -4.49
N GLY A 42 -12.37 -11.06 -4.71
CA GLY A 42 -11.74 -11.29 -6.02
C GLY A 42 -11.59 -10.03 -6.91
N CYS A 43 -11.96 -8.86 -6.39
CA CYS A 43 -11.51 -7.57 -6.95
C CYS A 43 -10.05 -7.31 -6.56
N THR A 44 -9.50 -6.20 -7.06
CA THR A 44 -8.12 -5.77 -6.82
C THR A 44 -8.09 -4.42 -6.11
N HIS A 45 -6.89 -3.95 -5.78
CA HIS A 45 -6.62 -2.66 -5.17
C HIS A 45 -6.97 -1.44 -6.05
N ASP A 46 -7.11 -1.60 -7.37
CA ASP A 46 -7.27 -0.49 -8.33
C ASP A 46 -8.41 0.46 -7.96
N TYR A 47 -9.57 -0.07 -7.54
CA TYR A 47 -10.74 0.77 -7.26
C TYR A 47 -10.66 1.52 -5.92
N VAL A 48 -9.68 1.16 -5.08
CA VAL A 48 -9.34 1.84 -3.82
C VAL A 48 -7.99 2.55 -3.90
N ASP A 49 -7.46 2.76 -5.11
CA ASP A 49 -6.15 3.40 -5.35
C ASP A 49 -6.04 4.80 -4.72
N ALA A 50 -7.15 5.56 -4.72
CA ALA A 50 -7.20 6.92 -4.19
C ALA A 50 -6.77 7.03 -2.71
N PHE A 51 -6.86 5.96 -1.92
CA PHE A 51 -6.37 5.98 -0.54
C PHE A 51 -4.85 6.20 -0.42
N LYS A 52 -4.07 6.02 -1.50
CA LYS A 52 -2.64 6.32 -1.51
C LYS A 52 -2.35 7.78 -1.18
N ASP A 53 -3.28 8.68 -1.46
CA ASP A 53 -3.14 10.12 -1.20
C ASP A 53 -3.05 10.43 0.30
N VAL A 54 -3.48 9.51 1.18
CA VAL A 54 -3.24 9.59 2.63
C VAL A 54 -1.74 9.66 2.94
N ALA A 55 -0.86 9.18 2.05
CA ALA A 55 0.58 9.34 2.19
C ALA A 55 1.05 10.80 2.28
N ALA A 56 0.28 11.76 1.78
CA ALA A 56 0.54 13.19 1.96
C ALA A 56 0.51 13.61 3.45
N SER A 57 -0.19 12.87 4.31
CA SER A 57 -0.16 13.05 5.76
C SER A 57 1.11 12.49 6.42
N GLY A 58 1.98 11.83 5.65
CA GLY A 58 3.22 11.18 6.07
C GLY A 58 3.04 9.79 6.68
N HIS A 59 1.83 9.23 6.71
CA HIS A 59 1.62 7.81 6.99
C HIS A 59 1.88 7.01 5.71
N ALA A 60 2.74 6.00 5.74
CA ALA A 60 2.86 5.10 4.59
C ALA A 60 1.54 4.35 4.36
N VAL A 61 1.13 4.21 3.11
CA VAL A 61 -0.09 3.50 2.70
C VAL A 61 0.29 2.22 1.98
N ILE A 62 -0.37 1.12 2.32
CA ILE A 62 -0.10 -0.21 1.76
C ILE A 62 -1.37 -0.73 1.10
N HIS A 63 -1.30 -0.92 -0.22
CA HIS A 63 -2.28 -1.66 -1.01
C HIS A 63 -1.77 -3.09 -1.26
N TYR A 64 -2.67 -4.05 -1.40
CA TYR A 64 -2.35 -5.42 -1.78
C TYR A 64 -3.48 -6.04 -2.59
N ASP A 65 -3.15 -7.11 -3.32
CA ASP A 65 -4.11 -8.01 -4.00
C ASP A 65 -3.98 -9.44 -3.44
#